data_AF-A0A957VN39-F1
#
_entry.id   AF-A0A957VN39-F1
#
_cell.length_a   1.000
_cell.length_b   1.000
_cell.length_c   1.000
_cell.angle_alpha   90.00
_cell.angle_beta   90.00
_cell.angle_gamma   90.00
#
_symmetry.space_group_name_H-M   'P 1'
#
loop_
_entity.id
_entity.type
_entity.pdbx_description
1 polymer ?
#
loop_
_entity_poly.entity_id
_entity_poly.type
_entity_poly.pdbx_seq_one_letter_code
_entity_poly.pdbx_strand_id
1 'polypeptide(L)' 'MSKHYPQPTIIGSGLTGLLISLALSKAQISHRVIGGPPPTGSPRLGESLNLEATIFFLKEFPELAEYYYEKA' A
#
# COMPACT_ATOMS: atom_id res chain seq x y z
N MET A 1 -11.29 19.63 -27.57
CA MET A 1 -9.91 19.26 -27.17
C MET A 1 -9.97 18.75 -25.74
N SER A 2 -9.75 17.45 -25.51
CA SER A 2 -9.71 16.89 -24.16
C SER A 2 -8.42 17.32 -23.47
N LYS A 3 -8.51 18.02 -22.33
CA LYS A 3 -7.35 18.32 -21.49
C LYS A 3 -6.82 16.98 -20.94
N HIS A 4 -5.64 16.56 -21.39
CA HIS A 4 -4.89 15.53 -20.70
C HIS A 4 -4.38 16.09 -19.38
N TYR A 5 -5.15 15.88 -18.32
CA TYR A 5 -4.63 16.03 -16.97
C TYR A 5 -3.63 14.90 -16.74
N PRO A 6 -2.40 15.20 -16.27
CA PRO A 6 -1.43 14.16 -15.98
C PRO A 6 -2.01 13.21 -14.93
N GLN A 7 -2.11 11.93 -15.28
CA GLN A 7 -2.63 10.90 -14.39
C GLN A 7 -1.63 10.66 -13.25
N PRO A 8 -2.04 10.72 -11.97
CA PRO A 8 -1.17 10.41 -10.85
C PRO A 8 -0.46 9.06 -11.06
N THR A 9 0.86 9.07 -10.92
CA THR A 9 1.71 7.90 -11.17
C THR A 9 2.55 7.64 -9.93
N ILE A 10 2.39 6.43 -9.37
CA ILE A 10 3.12 5.94 -8.21
C ILE A 10 4.26 5.07 -8.72
N ILE A 11 5.49 5.38 -8.34
CA ILE A 11 6.68 4.59 -8.69
C ILE A 11 7.10 3.79 -7.45
N GLY A 12 7.03 2.46 -7.56
CA GLY A 12 7.37 1.51 -6.50
C GLY A 12 6.15 0.77 -5.95
N SER A 13 6.29 -0.56 -5.78
CA SER A 13 5.28 -1.47 -5.22
C SER A 13 5.52 -1.84 -3.75
N GLY A 14 6.25 -1.00 -3.01
CA GLY A 14 6.40 -1.16 -1.56
C GLY A 14 5.14 -0.75 -0.81
N LEU A 15 5.13 -0.97 0.51
CA LEU A 15 3.99 -0.71 1.39
C LEU A 15 3.39 0.69 1.20
N THR A 16 4.22 1.74 1.23
CA THR A 16 3.78 3.13 1.05
C THR A 16 3.14 3.36 -0.31
N GLY A 17 3.72 2.81 -1.39
CA GLY A 17 3.18 2.96 -2.74
C GLY A 17 1.80 2.31 -2.87
N LEU A 18 1.63 1.14 -2.25
CA LEU A 18 0.34 0.45 -2.18
C LEU A 18 -0.68 1.21 -1.34
N LEU A 19 -0.28 1.82 -0.21
CA LEU A 19 -1.17 2.64 0.60
C LEU A 19 -1.65 3.91 -0.13
N ILE A 20 -0.77 4.57 -0.89
CA ILE A 20 -1.15 5.71 -1.73
C ILE A 20 -2.15 5.25 -2.80
N SER A 21 -1.89 4.11 -3.44
CA SER A 21 -2.79 3.53 -4.43
C SER A 21 -4.17 3.19 -3.84
N LEU A 22 -4.21 2.64 -2.62
CA LEU A 22 -5.44 2.39 -1.89
C LEU A 22 -6.22 3.68 -1.64
N ALA A 23 -5.55 4.72 -1.13
CA ALA A 23 -6.18 6.00 -0.82
C ALA A 23 -6.79 6.65 -2.08
N LEU A 24 -6.05 6.66 -3.20
CA LEU A 24 -6.55 7.16 -4.48
C LEU A 24 -7.71 6.31 -5.02
N SER A 25 -7.66 4.99 -4.86
CA SER A 25 -8.75 4.08 -5.22
C SER A 25 -10.02 4.37 -4.43
N LYS A 26 -9.92 4.54 -3.10
CA LYS A 26 -11.05 4.91 -2.24
C LYS A 26 -11.67 6.25 -2.63
N ALA A 27 -10.84 7.21 -3.05
CA ALA A 27 -11.28 8.51 -3.54
C ALA A 27 -11.82 8.48 -5.00
N GLN A 28 -11.87 7.31 -5.65
CA GLN A 28 -12.26 7.16 -7.06
C GLN A 28 -11.40 7.98 -8.03
N ILE A 29 -10.13 8.20 -7.68
CA ILE A 29 -9.16 8.92 -8.51
C ILE A 29 -8.41 7.91 -9.37
N SER A 30 -8.55 8.03 -10.69
CA SER A 30 -7.80 7.20 -11.64
C SER A 30 -6.30 7.48 -11.51
N HIS A 31 -5.50 6.44 -11.32
CA HIS A 31 -4.05 6.52 -11.14
C HIS A 31 -3.36 5.27 -11.68
N ARG A 32 -2.03 5.32 -11.83
CA ARG A 32 -1.20 4.18 -12.24
C ARG A 32 -0.18 3.85 -11.16
N VAL A 33 0.12 2.57 -11.00
CA VAL A 33 1.23 2.07 -10.20
C VAL A 33 2.23 1.42 -11.14
N ILE A 34 3.48 1.89 -11.11
CA ILE A 34 4.61 1.30 -11.82
C ILE A 34 5.51 0.68 -10.76
N GLY A 35 5.39 -0.65 -10.58
CA GLY A 35 6.04 -1.41 -9.52
C GLY A 35 7.04 -2.45 -10.02
N GLY A 36 7.81 -3.00 -9.08
CA GLY A 36 8.64 -4.18 -9.30
C GLY A 36 7.81 -5.46 -9.36
N PRO A 37 8.45 -6.65 -9.35
CA PRO A 37 7.74 -7.93 -9.40
C PRO A 37 6.68 -8.05 -8.28
N PRO A 38 5.67 -8.92 -8.47
CA PRO A 38 4.67 -9.21 -7.46
C PRO A 38 5.32 -9.53 -6.09
N PRO A 39 4.65 -9.22 -4.97
CA PRO A 39 5.16 -9.57 -3.65
C PRO A 39 5.48 -11.06 -3.58
N THR A 40 6.73 -11.39 -3.27
CA THR A 40 7.11 -12.73 -2.84
C THR A 40 6.60 -12.84 -1.40
N GLY A 41 5.78 -13.82 -1.04
CA GLY A 41 5.03 -13.90 0.24
C GLY A 41 5.85 -13.90 1.55
N SER A 42 7.12 -13.51 1.51
CA SER A 42 8.01 -13.21 2.63
C SER A 42 8.00 -11.72 2.99
N PRO A 43 7.95 -11.35 4.28
CA PRO A 43 8.12 -9.96 4.70
C PRO A 43 9.51 -9.44 4.33
N ARG A 44 9.59 -8.16 3.96
CA ARG A 44 10.85 -7.47 3.66
C ARG A 44 11.44 -6.84 4.92
N LEU A 45 12.76 -6.70 4.92
CA LEU A 45 13.45 -5.92 5.96
C LEU A 45 12.90 -4.48 5.98
N GLY A 46 12.60 -3.97 7.17
CA GLY A 46 12.03 -2.63 7.36
C GLY A 46 10.51 -2.56 7.35
N GLU A 47 9.79 -3.68 7.22
CA GLU A 47 8.31 -3.74 7.29
C GLU A 47 7.77 -3.81 8.73
N SER A 48 8.64 -3.66 9.73
CA SER A 48 8.25 -3.55 11.14
C SER A 48 7.45 -2.27 11.39
N LEU A 49 6.18 -2.43 11.75
CA LEU A 49 5.29 -1.31 12.06
C LEU A 49 5.40 -0.85 13.51
N ASN A 50 4.99 0.40 13.76
CA ASN A 50 4.68 0.89 15.10
C ASN A 50 3.20 0.61 15.42
N LEU A 51 2.78 0.83 16.67
CA LEU A 51 1.40 0.53 17.10
C LEU A 51 0.34 1.27 16.26
N GLU A 52 0.57 2.54 15.94
CA GLU A 52 -0.37 3.34 15.16
C GLU A 52 -0.58 2.76 13.75
N ALA A 53 0.52 2.43 13.06
CA ALA A 53 0.46 1.80 11.75
C ALA A 53 -0.18 0.41 11.85
N THR A 54 0.14 -0.39 12.87
CA THR A 54 -0.51 -1.69 13.11
C THR A 54 -2.02 -1.55 13.23
N ILE A 55 -2.52 -0.61 14.04
CA ILE A 55 -3.96 -0.37 14.20
C ILE A 55 -4.60 0.05 12.88
N PHE A 56 -3.95 0.94 12.12
CA PHE A 56 -4.44 1.36 10.82
C PHE A 56 -4.57 0.16 9.86
N PHE A 57 -3.54 -0.66 9.75
CA PHE A 57 -3.56 -1.82 8.85
C PHE A 57 -4.61 -2.86 9.24
N LEU A 58 -4.76 -3.16 10.54
CA LEU A 58 -5.78 -4.12 10.99
C LEU A 58 -7.21 -3.62 10.72
N LYS A 59 -7.43 -2.31 10.69
CA LYS A 59 -8.72 -1.72 10.31
C LYS A 59 -8.97 -1.78 8.81
N GLU A 60 -7.93 -1.55 8.02
CA GLU A 60 -8.02 -1.48 6.55
C GLU A 60 -8.00 -2.86 5.89
N PHE A 61 -7.28 -3.82 6.49
CA PHE A 61 -7.05 -5.17 5.98
C PHE A 61 -7.17 -6.20 7.12
N PRO A 62 -8.37 -6.38 7.68
CA PRO A 62 -8.58 -7.31 8.81
C PRO A 62 -8.19 -8.75 8.46
N GLU A 63 -8.25 -9.14 7.20
CA GLU A 63 -7.84 -10.45 6.69
C GLU A 63 -6.33 -10.72 6.85
N LEU A 64 -5.51 -9.68 6.98
CA LEU A 64 -4.06 -9.82 7.14
C LEU A 64 -3.63 -9.98 8.61
N ALA A 65 -4.58 -9.98 9.56
CA ALA A 65 -4.28 -10.08 10.99
C ALA A 65 -3.45 -11.32 11.36
N GLU A 66 -3.59 -12.42 10.63
CA GLU A 66 -2.81 -13.66 10.84
C GLU A 66 -1.30 -13.50 10.59
N TYR A 67 -0.90 -12.47 9.82
CA TYR A 67 0.51 -12.20 9.52
C TYR A 67 1.15 -11.21 10.49
N TYR A 68 0.41 -10.71 11.49
CA TYR A 68 0.95 -9.82 12.52
C TYR A 68 1.55 -10.63 13.67
N TYR A 69 2.82 -10.39 13.94
CA TYR A 69 3.55 -10.99 15.06
C TYR A 69 3.99 -9.90 16.03
N GLU A 70 3.91 -10.20 17.33
CA GLU A 70 4.50 -9.33 18.34
C GLU A 70 6.02 -9.29 18.15
N LYS A 71 6.60 -8.09 18.33
CA LYS A 71 8.05 -7.96 18.38
C LYS A 71 8.51 -8.55 19.71
N ALA A 72 9.33 -9.60 19.65
CA ALA A 72 10.05 -10.13 20.81
C ALA A 72 11.12 -9.14 21.30
#